data_AF-A0A853XCV2-F1
#
_entry.id   AF-A0A853XCV2-F1
#
_cell.length_a   1.000
_cell.length_b   1.000
_cell.length_c   1.000
_cell.angle_alpha   90.00
_cell.angle_beta   90.00
_cell.angle_gamma   90.00
#
_symmetry.space_group_name_H-M   'P 1'
#
loop_
_entity.id
_entity.type
_entity.pdbx_description
1 polymer ?
#
loop_
_entity_poly.entity_id
_entity_poly.type
_entity_poly.pdbx_seq_one_letter_code
_entity_poly.pdbx_strand_id
1 'polypeptide(L)'
;MEKIFKVTSDSGIHARPATLLVNTASKFGSDINLEYNGKNVNLKSIMGVMSLGIQQGAEIKITANGDDAAQALAAIEETMKNEGLGE
;
A
#
# COMPACT_ATOMS: atom_id res chain seq x y z
N MET A 1 3.35 13.43 0.97
CA MET A 1 2.68 13.00 2.22
C MET A 1 3.02 11.54 2.48
N GLU A 2 3.03 11.09 3.73
CA GLU A 2 3.36 9.69 4.05
C GLU A 2 2.53 9.16 5.21
N LYS A 3 2.39 7.83 5.26
CA LYS A 3 1.75 7.10 6.36
C LYS A 3 2.38 5.72 6.55
N ILE A 4 2.56 5.32 7.79
CA ILE A 4 3.09 4.02 8.17
C ILE A 4 1.92 3.12 8.59
N PHE A 5 1.97 1.85 8.19
CA PHE A 5 0.99 0.83 8.56
C PHE A 5 1.71 -0.40 9.10
N LYS A 6 1.12 -1.03 10.11
CA LYS A 6 1.52 -2.35 10.56
C LYS A 6 0.63 -3.40 9.93
N VAL A 7 1.21 -4.34 9.20
CA VAL A 7 0.48 -5.44 8.57
C VAL A 7 0.03 -6.43 9.65
N THR A 8 -1.27 -6.61 9.81
CA THR A 8 -1.87 -7.51 10.81
C THR A 8 -2.39 -8.80 10.22
N SER A 9 -2.66 -8.83 8.90
CA SER A 9 -3.09 -10.02 8.18
C SER A 9 -2.09 -11.17 8.30
N ASP A 10 -2.58 -12.35 8.70
CA ASP A 10 -1.78 -13.59 8.82
C ASP A 10 -1.13 -14.00 7.49
N SER A 11 -1.78 -13.72 6.36
CA SER A 11 -1.27 -14.03 5.02
C SER A 11 -0.38 -12.92 4.44
N GLY A 12 -0.18 -11.82 5.18
CA GLY A 12 0.52 -10.64 4.70
C GLY A 12 -0.20 -9.95 3.54
N ILE A 13 0.55 -9.23 2.69
CA ILE A 13 0.00 -8.61 1.47
C ILE A 13 0.26 -9.54 0.28
N HIS A 14 -0.70 -10.41 0.00
CA HIS A 14 -0.69 -11.36 -1.11
C HIS A 14 -1.52 -10.88 -2.31
N ALA A 15 -1.63 -11.71 -3.36
CA ALA A 15 -2.15 -11.32 -4.68
C ALA A 15 -3.49 -10.57 -4.67
N ARG A 16 -4.50 -11.07 -3.94
CA ARG A 16 -5.83 -10.46 -3.89
C ARG A 16 -5.82 -9.06 -3.23
N PRO A 17 -5.40 -8.90 -1.98
CA PRO A 17 -5.35 -7.58 -1.35
C PRO A 17 -4.36 -6.63 -2.02
N ALA A 18 -3.23 -7.13 -2.53
CA ALA A 18 -2.30 -6.34 -3.34
C ALA A 18 -2.98 -5.76 -4.58
N THR A 19 -3.81 -6.54 -5.28
CA THR A 19 -4.57 -6.07 -6.44
C THR A 19 -5.55 -4.96 -6.07
N LEU A 20 -6.20 -5.06 -4.91
CA LEU A 20 -7.13 -4.03 -4.43
C LEU A 20 -6.39 -2.74 -4.07
N LEU A 21 -5.25 -2.82 -3.39
CA LEU A 21 -4.40 -1.67 -3.11
C LEU A 21 -3.91 -0.99 -4.40
N VAL A 22 -3.45 -1.79 -5.37
CA VAL A 22 -3.01 -1.29 -6.69
C VAL A 22 -4.16 -0.60 -7.42
N ASN A 23 -5.35 -1.21 -7.43
CA ASN A 23 -6.53 -0.62 -8.06
C ASN A 23 -6.96 0.67 -7.37
N THR A 24 -6.90 0.74 -6.03
CA THR A 24 -7.18 1.96 -5.28
C THR A 24 -6.15 3.05 -5.60
N ALA A 25 -4.86 2.75 -5.54
CA ALA A 25 -3.79 3.70 -5.85
C ALA A 25 -3.88 4.22 -7.30
N SER A 26 -4.28 3.36 -8.24
CA SER A 26 -4.38 3.70 -9.67
C SER A 26 -5.51 4.68 -10.01
N LYS A 27 -6.43 4.95 -9.07
CA LYS A 27 -7.49 5.97 -9.24
C LYS A 27 -6.98 7.40 -9.12
N PHE A 28 -5.79 7.59 -8.57
CA PHE A 28 -5.24 8.90 -8.23
C PHE A 28 -4.13 9.31 -9.20
N GLY A 29 -4.00 10.62 -9.42
CA GLY A 29 -2.94 11.22 -10.22
C GLY A 29 -1.59 11.21 -9.51
N SER A 30 -1.58 11.29 -8.17
CA SER A 30 -0.36 11.30 -7.35
C SER A 30 0.57 10.11 -7.61
N ASP A 31 1.86 10.34 -7.49
CA ASP A 31 2.84 9.27 -7.39
C ASP A 31 2.74 8.61 -6.03
N ILE A 32 2.40 7.33 -6.01
CA ILE A 32 2.18 6.57 -4.77
C ILE A 32 3.14 5.41 -4.72
N ASN A 33 3.92 5.37 -3.65
CA ASN A 33 4.99 4.41 -3.45
C ASN A 33 4.79 3.66 -2.13
N LEU A 34 5.19 2.38 -2.11
CA LEU A 34 5.21 1.53 -0.94
C LEU A 34 6.65 1.11 -0.66
N GLU A 35 7.10 1.38 0.57
CA GLU A 35 8.42 1.03 1.06
C GLU A 35 8.32 -0.07 2.12
N TYR A 36 9.18 -1.08 1.97
CA TYR A 36 9.34 -2.18 2.91
C TYR A 36 10.79 -2.68 2.88
N ASN A 37 11.44 -2.84 4.05
CA ASN A 37 12.82 -3.31 4.18
C ASN A 37 13.82 -2.57 3.26
N GLY A 38 13.69 -1.25 3.15
CA GLY A 38 14.56 -0.41 2.31
C GLY A 38 14.33 -0.53 0.81
N LYS A 39 13.38 -1.37 0.37
CA LYS A 39 12.93 -1.42 -1.03
C LYS A 39 11.72 -0.53 -1.18
N ASN A 40 11.70 0.26 -2.25
CA ASN A 40 10.62 1.17 -2.57
C ASN A 40 10.06 0.83 -3.96
N VAL A 41 8.74 0.66 -4.07
CA VAL A 41 8.07 0.29 -5.33
C VAL A 41 6.86 1.19 -5.58
N ASN A 42 6.52 1.37 -6.85
CA ASN A 42 5.29 2.04 -7.23
C ASN A 42 4.07 1.19 -6.81
N LEU A 43 3.20 1.74 -5.96
CA LEU A 43 2.01 1.05 -5.46
C LEU A 43 0.95 0.82 -6.54
N LYS A 44 1.06 1.49 -7.70
CA LYS A 44 0.24 1.24 -8.89
C LYS A 44 0.74 0.05 -9.72
N SER A 45 1.84 -0.59 -9.35
CA SER A 45 2.39 -1.77 -10.03
C SER A 45 2.23 -3.03 -9.21
N ILE A 46 1.31 -3.90 -9.60
CA ILE A 46 1.06 -5.19 -8.92
C ILE A 46 2.32 -6.04 -8.82
N MET A 47 3.15 -6.09 -9.87
CA MET A 47 4.39 -6.85 -9.85
C MET A 47 5.38 -6.29 -8.83
N GLY A 48 5.46 -4.95 -8.70
CA GLY A 48 6.30 -4.29 -7.71
C GLY A 48 5.86 -4.64 -6.28
N VAL A 49 4.57 -4.48 -5.98
CA VAL A 49 4.01 -4.79 -4.66
C VAL A 49 4.23 -6.25 -4.28
N MET A 50 3.94 -7.18 -5.18
CA MET A 50 4.13 -8.62 -4.94
C MET A 50 5.60 -8.99 -4.73
N SER A 51 6.54 -8.30 -5.40
CA SER A 51 7.98 -8.56 -5.26
C SER A 51 8.55 -8.22 -3.88
N LEU A 52 7.82 -7.42 -3.08
CA LEU A 52 8.24 -7.04 -1.74
C LEU A 52 8.05 -8.15 -0.71
N GLY A 53 7.18 -9.12 -0.96
CA GLY A 53 6.97 -10.28 -0.08
C GLY A 53 6.61 -9.88 1.36
N ILE A 54 5.68 -8.94 1.51
CA ILE A 54 5.30 -8.33 2.81
C ILE A 54 4.52 -9.35 3.64
N GLN A 55 5.02 -9.65 4.84
CA GLN A 55 4.46 -10.64 5.76
C GLN A 55 3.72 -9.99 6.94
N GLN A 56 3.01 -10.80 7.72
CA GLN A 56 2.41 -10.36 8.99
C GLN A 56 3.46 -9.72 9.90
N GLY A 57 3.07 -8.65 10.59
CA GLY A 57 3.92 -7.90 11.51
C GLY A 57 4.89 -6.94 10.82
N ALA A 58 4.92 -6.92 9.48
CA ALA A 58 5.73 -5.96 8.74
C ALA A 58 5.25 -4.52 8.98
N GLU A 59 6.21 -3.61 9.12
CA GLU A 59 5.97 -2.19 9.04
C GLU A 59 6.23 -1.73 7.60
N ILE A 60 5.22 -1.11 6.99
CA ILE A 60 5.30 -0.58 5.63
C ILE A 60 5.03 0.91 5.65
N LYS A 61 5.70 1.64 4.76
CA LYS A 61 5.48 3.08 4.60
C LYS A 61 4.92 3.36 3.22
N ILE A 62 3.77 4.02 3.17
CA ILE A 62 3.15 4.45 1.92
C ILE A 62 3.34 5.97 1.80
N THR A 63 3.89 6.39 0.68
CA THR A 63 4.15 7.80 0.37
C THR A 63 3.32 8.18 -0.85
N ALA A 64 2.63 9.32 -0.81
CA ALA A 64 1.90 9.89 -1.93
C ALA A 64 2.35 11.33 -2.19
N ASN A 65 2.69 11.66 -3.43
CA ASN A 65 3.12 12.98 -3.86
C ASN A 65 2.31 13.44 -5.07
N GLY A 66 1.62 14.57 -4.94
CA GLY A 66 0.73 15.13 -5.95
C GLY A 66 -0.46 15.85 -5.31
N ASP A 67 -1.31 16.44 -6.15
CA ASP A 67 -2.41 17.29 -5.69
C ASP A 67 -3.50 16.53 -4.93
N ASP A 68 -3.69 15.25 -5.25
CA ASP A 68 -4.66 14.35 -4.60
C ASP A 68 -4.01 13.40 -3.57
N ALA A 69 -2.78 13.69 -3.11
CA ALA A 69 -2.01 12.82 -2.22
C ALA A 69 -2.72 12.51 -0.89
N ALA A 70 -3.41 13.50 -0.31
CA ALA A 70 -4.18 13.30 0.92
C ALA A 70 -5.35 12.33 0.72
N GLN A 71 -6.08 12.47 -0.40
CA GLN A 71 -7.21 11.62 -0.75
C GLN A 71 -6.73 10.20 -1.08
N ALA A 72 -5.60 10.09 -1.77
CA ALA A 72 -4.96 8.81 -2.08
C ALA A 72 -4.61 8.03 -0.81
N LEU A 73 -3.92 8.66 0.15
CA LEU A 73 -3.56 8.00 1.41
C LEU A 73 -4.79 7.60 2.23
N ALA A 74 -5.83 8.43 2.27
CA ALA A 74 -7.07 8.11 2.97
C ALA A 74 -7.79 6.88 2.36
N ALA A 75 -7.90 6.83 1.02
CA ALA A 75 -8.52 5.70 0.33
C ALA A 75 -7.70 4.40 0.47
N ILE A 76 -6.37 4.51 0.48
CA ILE A 76 -5.48 3.37 0.72
C ILE A 76 -5.64 2.85 2.15
N GLU A 77 -5.67 3.74 3.14
CA GLU A 77 -5.93 3.37 4.53
C GLU A 77 -7.28 2.66 4.67
N GLU A 78 -8.33 3.18 4.04
CA GLU A 78 -9.65 2.54 4.03
C GLU A 78 -9.58 1.14 3.40
N THR A 79 -8.86 0.99 2.28
CA THR A 79 -8.65 -0.33 1.64
C THR A 79 -7.89 -1.29 2.57
N MET A 80 -6.83 -0.82 3.25
CA MET A 80 -6.07 -1.61 4.22
C MET A 80 -6.95 -2.12 5.36
N LYS A 81 -7.84 -1.26 5.89
CA LYS A 81 -8.77 -1.63 6.97
C LYS A 81 -9.87 -2.58 6.50
N ASN A 82 -10.52 -2.27 5.37
CA ASN A 82 -11.63 -3.08 4.84
C ASN A 82 -11.19 -4.50 4.46
N GLU A 83 -9.96 -4.65 3.98
CA GLU A 83 -9.39 -5.96 3.63
C GLU A 83 -8.67 -6.62 4.82
N GLY A 84 -8.70 -6.03 6.01
CA GLY A 84 -8.08 -6.59 7.22
C GLY A 84 -6.56 -6.75 7.12
N LEU A 85 -5.90 -5.87 6.35
CA LEU A 85 -4.47 -5.98 6.05
C LEU A 85 -3.60 -5.35 7.12
N GLY A 86 -4.07 -4.28 7.76
CA GLY A 86 -3.28 -3.55 8.74
C GLY A 86 -3.92 -2.22 9.14
N GLU A 87 -3.29 -1.60 10.12
CA GLU A 87 -3.68 -0.30 10.70
C GLU A 87 -2.48 0.63 10.88
#